data_AF-A0A920L838-F1
#
_entry.id   AF-A0A920L838-F1
#
_cell.length_a   1.000
_cell.length_b   1.000
_cell.length_c   1.000
_cell.angle_alpha   90.00
_cell.angle_beta   90.00
_cell.angle_gamma   90.00
#
_symmetry.space_group_name_H-M   'P 1'
#
loop_
_entity.id
_entity.type
_entity.pdbx_description
1 polymer ?
#
loop_
_entity_poly.entity_id
_entity_poly.type
_entity_poly.pdbx_seq_one_letter_code
_entity_poly.pdbx_strand_id
1 'polypeptide(L)'
;MNKFLVVLALFFGNIAEMKTGEGKTLVATLPAYLYAAANKNVHIVTVNDYLAKRDSEWMGKIFSFLGVSSDAILSKMSHTDKKNAYSSDIVYGTNNEFGFDYLRDNMVSEISEKSKEI
;
A
#
# COMPACT_ATOMS: atom_id res chain seq x y z
N MET A 1 17.21 8.39 -15.37
CA MET A 1 17.13 9.34 -14.23
C MET A 1 17.76 8.72 -12.98
N ASN A 2 18.33 9.50 -12.05
CA ASN A 2 18.91 8.95 -10.82
C ASN A 2 17.80 8.41 -9.90
N LYS A 3 17.80 7.10 -9.63
CA LYS A 3 16.78 6.42 -8.80
C LYS A 3 16.71 6.97 -7.37
N PHE A 4 17.85 7.39 -6.79
CA PHE A 4 17.87 8.00 -5.46
C PHE A 4 17.10 9.32 -5.42
N LEU A 5 17.19 10.13 -6.48
CA LEU A 5 16.44 11.38 -6.56
C LEU A 5 14.92 11.11 -6.56
N VAL A 6 14.50 10.06 -7.25
CA VAL A 6 13.09 9.66 -7.27
C VAL A 6 12.61 9.18 -5.90
N VAL A 7 13.41 8.35 -5.22
CA VAL A 7 13.13 7.93 -3.85
C VAL A 7 12.90 9.16 -2.95
N LEU A 8 13.80 10.15 -3.00
CA LEU A 8 13.69 11.36 -2.21
C LEU A 8 12.44 12.17 -2.57
N ALA A 9 12.14 12.31 -3.86
CA ALA A 9 10.93 13.00 -4.31
C ALA A 9 9.67 12.36 -3.72
N LEU A 10 9.54 11.02 -3.81
CA LEU A 10 8.42 10.28 -3.21
C LEU A 10 8.40 10.40 -1.68
N PHE A 11 9.56 10.28 -1.03
CA PHE A 11 9.68 10.37 0.43
C PHE A 11 9.20 11.72 0.96
N PHE A 12 9.52 12.81 0.26
CA PHE A 12 9.06 14.17 0.59
C PHE A 12 7.65 14.51 0.08
N GLY A 13 6.88 13.53 -0.40
CA GLY A 13 5.47 13.72 -0.80
C GLY A 13 5.27 14.37 -2.17
N ASN A 14 6.28 14.32 -3.05
CA ASN A 14 6.18 14.86 -4.41
C ASN A 14 5.76 13.78 -5.42
N ILE A 15 5.31 14.25 -6.59
CA ILE A 15 5.12 13.39 -7.76
C ILE A 15 6.47 13.19 -8.43
N ALA A 16 6.89 11.95 -8.59
CA ALA A 16 8.09 11.61 -9.35
C ALA A 16 7.73 11.05 -10.73
N GLU A 17 7.95 11.85 -11.77
CA GLU A 17 7.76 11.41 -13.15
C GLU A 17 8.89 10.46 -13.57
N MET A 18 8.54 9.20 -13.82
CA MET A 18 9.45 8.18 -14.35
C MET A 18 8.90 7.64 -15.66
N LYS A 19 9.78 7.34 -16.62
CA LYS A 19 9.39 6.66 -17.86
C LYS A 19 9.08 5.18 -17.60
N THR A 20 8.30 4.57 -18.49
CA THR A 20 8.07 3.12 -18.47
C THR A 20 9.40 2.38 -18.54
N GLY A 21 9.58 1.36 -17.71
CA GLY A 21 10.81 0.58 -17.63
C GLY A 21 11.88 1.12 -16.66
N GLU A 22 11.70 2.31 -16.07
CA GLU A 22 12.69 2.84 -15.10
C GLU A 22 12.60 2.19 -13.70
N GLY A 23 11.66 1.27 -13.50
CA GLY A 23 11.53 0.46 -12.28
C GLY A 23 10.71 1.13 -11.17
N LYS A 24 9.60 1.79 -11.51
CA LYS A 24 8.71 2.48 -10.54
C LYS A 24 8.36 1.61 -9.34
N THR A 25 7.98 0.35 -9.58
CA THR A 25 7.63 -0.62 -8.54
C THR A 25 8.76 -0.81 -7.52
N LEU A 26 9.99 -1.05 -8.00
CA LEU A 26 11.14 -1.22 -7.11
C LEU A 26 11.49 0.09 -6.39
N VAL A 27 11.42 1.22 -7.08
CA VAL A 27 11.76 2.52 -6.50
C VAL A 27 10.79 2.93 -5.38
N ALA A 28 9.52 2.54 -5.46
CA ALA A 28 8.53 2.80 -4.43
C ALA A 28 8.77 2.01 -3.12
N THR A 29 9.57 0.94 -3.13
CA THR A 29 9.80 0.12 -1.93
C THR A 29 10.56 0.85 -0.83
N LEU A 30 11.60 1.61 -1.17
CA LEU A 30 12.41 2.31 -0.16
C LEU A 30 11.61 3.37 0.62
N PRO A 31 10.86 4.31 -0.01
CA PRO A 31 10.06 5.25 0.76
C PRO A 31 8.97 4.53 1.56
N ALA A 32 8.30 3.51 0.98
CA ALA A 32 7.30 2.72 1.70
C ALA A 32 7.86 2.06 2.96
N TYR A 33 9.03 1.42 2.85
CA TYR A 33 9.73 0.84 4.00
C TYR A 33 10.07 1.88 5.06
N LEU A 34 10.61 3.04 4.67
CA LEU A 34 10.98 4.09 5.64
C LEU A 34 9.77 4.64 6.40
N TYR A 35 8.61 4.77 5.76
CA TYR A 35 7.37 5.16 6.43
C TYR A 35 6.87 4.05 7.37
N ALA A 36 6.84 2.80 6.90
CA ALA A 36 6.44 1.65 7.71
C ALA A 36 7.33 1.45 8.94
N ALA A 37 8.65 1.52 8.78
CA ALA A 37 9.62 1.43 9.87
C ALA A 37 9.50 2.58 10.90
N ALA A 38 8.85 3.68 10.52
CA ALA A 38 8.50 4.78 11.41
C ALA A 38 7.10 4.63 12.04
N ASN A 39 6.52 3.42 12.02
CA ASN A 39 5.17 3.09 12.48
C ASN A 39 4.08 3.95 11.83
N LYS A 40 4.25 4.28 10.54
CA LYS A 40 3.23 4.95 9.74
C LYS A 40 2.65 3.97 8.74
N ASN A 41 1.32 3.86 8.72
CA ASN A 41 0.61 3.05 7.74
C ASN A 41 0.89 3.56 6.32
N VAL A 42 1.19 2.65 5.39
CA VAL A 42 1.47 2.99 3.99
C VAL A 42 0.46 2.33 3.08
N HIS A 43 -0.18 3.12 2.21
CA HIS A 43 -1.01 2.61 1.13
C HIS A 43 -0.32 2.80 -0.22
N ILE A 44 -0.08 1.71 -0.93
CA ILE A 44 0.46 1.73 -2.30
C ILE A 44 -0.69 1.50 -3.28
N VAL A 45 -1.04 2.55 -4.01
CA VAL A 45 -2.15 2.53 -4.96
C VAL A 45 -1.67 2.07 -6.34
N THR A 46 -2.28 1.01 -6.86
CA THR A 46 -2.09 0.53 -8.24
C THR A 46 -3.37 0.73 -9.06
N VAL A 47 -3.29 0.51 -10.37
CA VAL A 47 -4.42 0.74 -11.28
C VAL A 47 -5.40 -0.44 -11.38
N ASN A 48 -5.02 -1.64 -10.91
CA ASN A 48 -5.89 -2.81 -10.92
C ASN A 48 -5.43 -3.88 -9.90
N ASP A 49 -6.33 -4.79 -9.56
CA ASP A 49 -6.11 -5.88 -8.61
C ASP A 49 -4.94 -6.78 -8.98
N TYR A 50 -4.74 -7.05 -10.27
CA TYR A 50 -3.63 -7.87 -10.73
C TYR A 50 -2.28 -7.24 -10.34
N LEU A 51 -2.12 -5.93 -10.55
CA LEU A 51 -0.90 -5.21 -10.19
C LEU A 51 -0.76 -5.07 -8.67
N ALA A 52 -1.85 -4.83 -7.93
CA ALA A 52 -1.82 -4.80 -6.46
C ALA A 52 -1.32 -6.13 -5.89
N LYS A 53 -1.90 -7.24 -6.34
CA LYS A 53 -1.51 -8.59 -5.91
C LYS A 53 -0.07 -8.92 -6.32
N ARG A 54 0.29 -8.71 -7.59
CA ARG A 54 1.64 -9.01 -8.08
C ARG A 54 2.70 -8.21 -7.33
N ASP A 55 2.48 -6.91 -7.15
CA ASP A 55 3.49 -6.03 -6.56
C ASP A 55 3.62 -6.24 -5.04
N SER A 56 2.53 -6.53 -4.33
CA SER A 56 2.58 -6.94 -2.91
C SER A 56 3.30 -8.27 -2.72
N GLU A 57 3.01 -9.30 -3.52
CA GLU A 57 3.70 -10.60 -3.43
C GLU A 57 5.20 -10.48 -3.80
N TRP A 58 5.52 -9.65 -4.79
CA TRP A 58 6.89 -9.52 -5.26
C TRP A 58 7.74 -8.66 -4.32
N MET A 59 7.28 -7.45 -3.98
CA MET A 59 8.00 -6.53 -3.10
C MET A 59 7.87 -6.93 -1.63
N GLY A 60 6.82 -7.66 -1.25
CA GLY A 60 6.64 -8.21 0.09
C GLY A 60 7.77 -9.12 0.54
N LYS A 61 8.52 -9.73 -0.38
CA LYS A 61 9.75 -10.46 -0.06
C LYS A 61 10.83 -9.54 0.53
N ILE A 62 10.95 -8.33 0.00
CA ILE A 62 11.90 -7.31 0.50
C ILE A 62 11.41 -6.79 1.85
N PHE A 63 10.13 -6.46 1.97
CA PHE A 63 9.57 -5.97 3.23
C PHE A 63 9.68 -7.01 4.35
N SER A 64 9.29 -8.25 4.09
CA SER A 64 9.38 -9.35 5.06
C SER A 64 10.82 -9.61 5.50
N PHE A 65 11.79 -9.56 4.56
CA PHE A 65 13.21 -9.66 4.89
C PHE A 65 13.67 -8.55 5.85
N LEU A 66 13.08 -7.36 5.75
CA LEU A 66 13.36 -6.21 6.61
C LEU A 66 12.45 -6.15 7.86
N GLY A 67 11.63 -7.17 8.11
CA GLY A 67 10.74 -7.24 9.27
C GLY A 67 9.46 -6.41 9.16
N VAL A 68 9.07 -6.00 7.96
CA VAL A 68 7.85 -5.23 7.68
C VAL A 68 6.85 -6.11 6.94
N SER A 69 5.60 -6.10 7.39
CA SER A 69 4.50 -6.83 6.77
C SER A 69 3.90 -6.06 5.60
N SER A 70 3.43 -6.79 4.59
CA SER A 70 2.68 -6.20 3.48
C SER A 70 1.62 -7.13 2.95
N ASP A 71 0.46 -6.59 2.58
CA ASP A 71 -0.65 -7.34 1.98
C ASP A 71 -1.36 -6.53 0.88
N ALA A 72 -2.35 -7.11 0.21
CA ALA A 72 -3.16 -6.43 -0.79
C ALA A 72 -4.66 -6.57 -0.51
N ILE A 73 -5.37 -5.45 -0.64
CA ILE A 73 -6.83 -5.45 -0.76
C ILE A 73 -7.22 -5.61 -2.24
N LEU A 74 -8.11 -6.56 -2.49
CA LEU A 74 -8.61 -6.93 -3.81
C LEU A 74 -10.14 -6.88 -3.82
N SER A 75 -10.70 -6.76 -5.02
CA SER A 75 -12.14 -6.86 -5.20
C SER A 75 -12.67 -8.21 -4.71
N LYS A 76 -13.89 -8.21 -4.15
CA LYS A 76 -14.60 -9.38 -3.63
C LYS A 76 -13.95 -10.07 -2.41
N MET A 77 -12.96 -9.45 -1.77
CA MET A 77 -12.52 -9.89 -0.44
C MET A 77 -13.63 -9.71 0.59
N SER A 78 -13.70 -10.63 1.56
CA SER A 78 -14.60 -10.46 2.70
C SER A 78 -14.15 -9.26 3.55
N HIS A 79 -15.06 -8.70 4.33
CA HIS A 79 -14.73 -7.59 5.22
C HIS A 79 -13.66 -7.97 6.25
N THR A 80 -13.72 -9.21 6.76
CA THR A 80 -12.72 -9.76 7.68
C THR A 80 -11.34 -9.85 7.03
N ASP A 81 -11.25 -10.35 5.80
CA ASP A 81 -9.97 -10.45 5.08
C ASP A 81 -9.38 -9.06 4.80
N LYS A 82 -10.22 -8.07 4.46
CA LYS A 82 -9.79 -6.68 4.30
C LYS A 82 -9.26 -6.10 5.61
N LYS A 83 -9.94 -6.33 6.73
CA LYS A 83 -9.49 -5.89 8.05
C LYS A 83 -8.13 -6.51 8.40
N ASN A 84 -7.92 -7.78 8.09
CA ASN A 84 -6.62 -8.43 8.26
C ASN A 84 -5.55 -7.81 7.34
N ALA A 85 -5.86 -7.55 6.06
CA ALA A 85 -4.93 -6.89 5.15
C ALA A 85 -4.53 -5.49 5.63
N TYR A 86 -5.49 -4.69 6.14
CA TYR A 86 -5.24 -3.37 6.73
C TYR A 86 -4.44 -3.41 8.04
N SER A 87 -4.29 -4.57 8.67
CA SER A 87 -3.39 -4.73 9.83
C SER A 87 -1.92 -4.87 9.44
N SER A 88 -1.60 -4.97 8.15
CA SER A 88 -0.23 -4.94 7.64
C SER A 88 0.34 -3.52 7.61
N ASP A 89 1.65 -3.39 7.80
CA ASP A 89 2.34 -2.09 7.78
C ASP A 89 2.21 -1.38 6.42
N ILE A 90 2.20 -2.16 5.34
CA ILE A 90 2.07 -1.70 3.96
C ILE A 90 0.91 -2.42 3.27
N VAL A 91 -0.05 -1.66 2.75
CA VAL A 91 -1.22 -2.21 2.05
C VAL A 91 -1.21 -1.78 0.59
N TYR A 92 -1.21 -2.74 -0.32
CA TYR A 92 -1.42 -2.51 -1.75
C TYR A 92 -2.91 -2.55 -2.07
N GLY A 93 -3.35 -1.75 -3.05
CA GLY A 93 -4.75 -1.80 -3.47
C GLY A 93 -5.02 -0.87 -4.64
N THR A 94 -6.26 -0.88 -5.14
CA THR A 94 -6.70 0.09 -6.14
C THR A 94 -7.31 1.31 -5.46
N ASN A 95 -7.36 2.42 -6.18
CA ASN A 95 -8.03 3.63 -5.73
C ASN A 95 -9.51 3.36 -5.38
N ASN A 96 -10.17 2.47 -6.13
CA ASN A 96 -11.56 2.10 -5.90
C ASN A 96 -11.70 1.36 -4.57
N GLU A 97 -10.88 0.34 -4.30
CA GLU A 97 -10.98 -0.44 -3.06
C GLU A 97 -10.72 0.44 -1.82
N PHE A 98 -9.67 1.26 -1.83
CA PHE A 98 -9.40 2.18 -0.72
C PHE A 98 -10.55 3.18 -0.51
N GLY A 99 -11.11 3.72 -1.59
CA GLY A 99 -12.22 4.68 -1.53
C GLY A 99 -13.51 4.05 -1.01
N PHE A 100 -13.90 2.89 -1.52
CA PHE A 100 -15.11 2.19 -1.07
C PHE A 100 -15.00 1.72 0.38
N ASP A 101 -13.83 1.25 0.81
CA ASP A 101 -13.62 0.85 2.20
C ASP A 101 -13.67 2.06 3.14
N TYR A 102 -13.11 3.20 2.73
CA TYR A 102 -13.26 4.45 3.49
C TYR A 102 -14.74 4.85 3.63
N LEU A 103 -15.52 4.80 2.55
CA LEU A 103 -16.95 5.09 2.62
C LEU A 103 -17.68 4.10 3.54
N ARG A 104 -17.39 2.80 3.44
CA ARG A 104 -17.99 1.76 4.29
C ARG A 104 -17.69 2.01 5.77
N ASP A 105 -16.43 2.31 6.10
CA ASP A 105 -15.99 2.58 7.47
C ASP A 105 -16.65 3.83 8.09
N ASN A 106 -17.22 4.71 7.28
CA ASN A 106 -17.99 5.88 7.74
C ASN A 106 -19.51 5.66 7.73
N MET A 107 -19.97 4.47 7.35
CA MET A 107 -21.39 4.07 7.37
C MET A 107 -21.71 3.00 8.41
N VAL A 108 -20.70 2.41 9.08
CA VAL A 108 -20.89 1.40 10.12
C VAL A 108 -21.43 1.99 11.42
N SER A 109 -22.16 1.19 12.20
CA SER A 109 -22.77 1.64 13.45
C SER A 109 -21.80 1.56 14.63
N GLU A 110 -20.87 0.62 14.59
CA GLU A 110 -19.89 0.38 15.65
C GLU A 110 -18.45 0.59 15.16
N ILE A 111 -17.57 1.05 16.05
CA ILE A 111 -16.14 1.27 15.72
C ILE A 111 -15.44 -0.06 15.40
N SER A 112 -15.85 -1.14 16.05
CA SER A 112 -15.32 -2.50 15.87
C SER A 112 -15.48 -3.01 14.43
N GLU A 113 -16.48 -2.50 13.71
CA GLU A 113 -16.82 -2.85 12.33
C GLU A 113 -15.94 -2.12 11.30
N LYS A 114 -15.14 -1.13 11.69
CA LYS A 114 -14.24 -0.45 10.75
C LYS A 114 -13.15 -1.41 10.25
N SER A 115 -12.80 -1.28 8.97
CA SER A 115 -11.71 -2.00 8.32
C SER A 115 -10.33 -1.46 8.71
N LYS A 116 -10.25 -0.20 9.12
CA LYS A 116 -9.03 0.50 9.56
C LYS A 116 -9.19 1.07 10.97
N GLU A 117 -8.13 0.99 11.76
CA GLU A 117 -7.98 1.86 12.94
C GLU A 117 -7.47 3.23 12.45
N ILE A 118 -8.14 4.31 12.87
CA ILE A 118 -7.77 5.70 12.53
C ILE A 118 -6.72 6.19 13.51
#